data_AF-X0W1H6-F1
#
_entry.id   AF-X0W1H6-F1
#
_cell.length_a   1.000
_cell.length_b   1.000
_cell.length_c   1.000
_cell.angle_alpha   90.00
_cell.angle_beta   90.00
_cell.angle_gamma   90.00
#
_symmetry.space_group_name_H-M   'P 1'
#
loop_
_entity.id
_entity.type
_entity.pdbx_description
1 polymer ?
#
loop_
_entity_poly.entity_id
_entity_poly.type
_entity_poly.pdbx_seq_one_letter_code
_entity_poly.pdbx_strand_id
1 'polypeptide(L)'
;AEHVTGDKKYGALADELAWKHAYAVNSMYPKRQHGPGSFVQFDDEMAFLNYYNLLGYEKDPKLREMFALSCHDYWRLEACELNAFYNFTFAALCQGQTAGSPWGTQDLSPDRQCIEKAVDTLKRYPMDLVAWRQTNSHRIDVLPLSELARDQGEATGKGFRAGGEVLPIDERHITYWSDDAWQLDSGGNGRQLATGMPFLLAYYMGLYHGFIVD
;
A
#
# COMPACT_ATOMS: atom_id res chain seq x y z
N ALA A 1 5.65 -8.45 -19.67
CA ALA A 1 5.88 -8.35 -21.13
C ALA A 1 5.46 -9.63 -21.87
N GLU A 2 5.95 -10.81 -21.47
CA GLU A 2 5.54 -12.10 -22.09
C GLU A 2 4.02 -12.26 -22.19
N HIS A 3 3.26 -11.95 -21.13
CA HIS A 3 1.80 -12.04 -21.15
C HIS A 3 1.14 -11.21 -22.25
N VAL A 4 1.67 -10.00 -22.52
CA VAL A 4 1.09 -9.06 -23.49
C VAL A 4 1.52 -9.40 -24.92
N THR A 5 2.77 -9.81 -25.13
CA THR A 5 3.35 -10.00 -26.46
C THR A 5 3.35 -11.46 -26.93
N GLY A 6 3.24 -12.43 -26.02
CA GLY A 6 3.44 -13.85 -26.28
C GLY A 6 4.90 -14.26 -26.51
N ASP A 7 5.84 -13.32 -26.48
CA ASP A 7 7.26 -13.61 -26.76
C ASP A 7 7.96 -14.17 -25.51
N LYS A 8 8.32 -15.45 -25.57
CA LYS A 8 8.94 -16.22 -24.48
C LYS A 8 10.29 -15.66 -24.01
N LYS A 9 10.98 -14.85 -24.82
CA LYS A 9 12.27 -14.26 -24.41
C LYS A 9 12.15 -13.42 -23.14
N TYR A 10 11.00 -12.77 -22.95
CA TYR A 10 10.76 -11.94 -21.77
C TYR A 10 10.61 -12.77 -20.50
N GLY A 11 9.97 -13.94 -20.56
CA GLY A 11 9.91 -14.89 -19.45
C GLY A 11 11.28 -15.44 -19.11
N ALA A 12 12.04 -15.88 -20.12
CA ALA A 12 13.39 -16.40 -19.92
C ALA A 12 14.34 -15.38 -19.26
N LEU A 13 14.25 -14.10 -19.65
CA LEU A 13 15.01 -13.03 -19.02
C LEU A 13 14.52 -12.72 -17.60
N ALA A 14 13.21 -12.76 -17.35
CA ALA A 14 12.66 -12.59 -16.01
C ALA A 14 13.15 -13.70 -15.07
N ASP A 15 13.16 -14.95 -15.52
CA ASP A 15 13.70 -16.10 -14.77
C ASP A 15 15.20 -15.94 -14.51
N GLU A 16 15.98 -15.49 -15.50
CA GLU A 16 17.39 -15.20 -15.31
C GLU A 16 17.61 -14.12 -14.24
N LEU A 17 16.86 -13.02 -14.29
CA LEU A 17 16.95 -11.96 -13.29
C LEU A 17 16.55 -12.46 -11.89
N ALA A 18 15.45 -13.22 -11.81
CA ALA A 18 14.93 -13.77 -10.57
C ALA A 18 15.97 -14.66 -9.87
N TRP A 19 16.51 -15.63 -10.61
CA TRP A 19 17.33 -16.70 -10.03
C TRP A 19 18.83 -16.45 -10.09
N LYS A 20 19.36 -15.94 -11.20
CA LYS A 20 20.80 -15.73 -11.39
C LYS A 20 21.27 -14.39 -10.83
N HIS A 21 20.42 -13.37 -10.88
CA HIS A 21 20.72 -12.02 -10.35
C HIS A 21 20.07 -11.74 -8.99
N ALA A 22 19.48 -12.77 -8.36
CA ALA A 22 18.91 -12.73 -7.02
C ALA A 22 17.73 -11.74 -6.83
N TYR A 23 17.05 -11.33 -7.92
CA TYR A 23 15.92 -10.40 -7.81
C TYR A 23 14.77 -11.01 -7.02
N ALA A 24 14.58 -12.32 -7.09
CA ALA A 24 13.57 -13.02 -6.29
C ALA A 24 13.84 -12.82 -4.79
N VAL A 25 15.08 -13.00 -4.34
CA VAL A 25 15.45 -12.83 -2.93
C VAL A 25 15.37 -11.36 -2.52
N ASN A 26 15.83 -10.43 -3.37
CA ASN A 26 15.76 -9.00 -3.08
C ASN A 26 14.30 -8.53 -2.89
N SER A 27 13.38 -9.07 -3.69
CA SER A 27 11.95 -8.76 -3.58
C SER A 27 11.35 -9.18 -2.24
N MET A 28 11.97 -10.12 -1.50
CA MET A 28 11.48 -10.56 -0.19
C MET A 28 11.63 -9.49 0.89
N TYR A 29 12.45 -8.46 0.70
CA TYR A 29 12.75 -7.47 1.75
C TYR A 29 12.29 -6.07 1.37
N PRO A 30 10.98 -5.84 1.19
CA PRO A 30 10.44 -4.51 0.90
C PRO A 30 10.46 -3.68 2.19
N LYS A 31 11.38 -2.70 2.30
CA LYS A 31 11.55 -1.69 3.37
C LYS A 31 11.33 -2.13 4.85
N ARG A 32 11.31 -3.42 5.17
CA ARG A 32 10.81 -3.97 6.45
C ARG A 32 11.46 -3.41 7.72
N GLN A 33 12.71 -2.97 7.62
CA GLN A 33 13.55 -2.66 8.76
C GLN A 33 13.19 -1.34 9.48
N HIS A 34 12.44 -0.45 8.83
CA HIS A 34 12.23 0.91 9.32
C HIS A 34 10.84 1.16 9.90
N GLY A 35 9.93 0.19 9.76
CA GLY A 35 8.61 0.22 10.37
C GLY A 35 7.62 1.17 9.67
N PRO A 36 6.41 1.31 10.22
CA PRO A 36 5.35 2.13 9.64
C PRO A 36 5.73 3.60 9.53
N GLY A 37 5.35 4.22 8.40
CA GLY A 37 5.58 5.63 8.14
C GLY A 37 7.03 6.00 7.96
N SER A 38 7.86 5.07 7.50
CA SER A 38 9.26 5.32 7.19
C SER A 38 9.46 5.72 5.72
N PHE A 39 10.47 6.56 5.46
CA PHE A 39 10.89 7.02 4.12
C PHE A 39 9.76 7.62 3.25
N VAL A 40 9.90 7.46 1.92
CA VAL A 40 9.12 8.14 0.90
C VAL A 40 8.01 7.23 0.37
N GLN A 41 6.78 7.73 0.43
CA GLN A 41 5.56 6.95 0.17
C GLN A 41 5.30 6.61 -1.31
N PHE A 42 6.03 7.23 -2.24
CA PHE A 42 5.89 6.87 -3.65
C PHE A 42 6.42 5.47 -3.95
N ASP A 43 7.42 4.99 -3.20
CA ASP A 43 7.93 3.63 -3.38
C ASP A 43 6.86 2.60 -2.97
N ASP A 44 6.07 2.91 -1.94
CA ASP A 44 5.01 2.07 -1.41
C ASP A 44 3.90 1.92 -2.46
N GLU A 45 3.49 3.03 -3.09
CA GLU A 45 2.54 3.00 -4.22
C GLU A 45 3.09 2.16 -5.39
N MET A 46 4.36 2.40 -5.75
CA MET A 46 5.03 1.65 -6.82
C MET A 46 5.15 0.16 -6.50
N ALA A 47 5.40 -0.20 -5.25
CA ALA A 47 5.50 -1.59 -4.83
C ALA A 47 4.14 -2.30 -4.97
N PHE A 48 3.03 -1.73 -4.50
CA PHE A 48 1.70 -2.33 -4.68
C PHE A 48 1.28 -2.44 -6.14
N LEU A 49 1.58 -1.44 -6.97
CA LEU A 49 1.37 -1.51 -8.42
C LEU A 49 2.19 -2.65 -9.06
N ASN A 50 3.43 -2.87 -8.60
CA ASN A 50 4.27 -3.96 -9.07
C ASN A 50 3.81 -5.33 -8.57
N TYR A 51 3.42 -5.46 -7.29
CA TYR A 51 2.89 -6.72 -6.75
C TYR A 51 1.69 -7.21 -7.52
N TYR A 52 0.77 -6.31 -7.89
CA TYR A 52 -0.41 -6.67 -8.67
C TYR A 52 -0.06 -7.35 -10.00
N ASN A 53 0.97 -6.87 -10.67
CA ASN A 53 1.44 -7.46 -11.92
C ASN A 53 2.29 -8.73 -11.68
N LEU A 54 3.20 -8.71 -10.70
CA LEU A 54 4.06 -9.85 -10.37
C LEU A 54 3.21 -11.05 -9.97
N LEU A 55 2.36 -10.92 -8.96
CA LEU A 55 1.50 -12.01 -8.51
C LEU A 55 0.37 -12.32 -9.49
N GLY A 56 -0.06 -11.37 -10.32
CA GLY A 56 -1.06 -11.62 -11.36
C GLY A 56 -0.57 -12.51 -12.49
N TYR A 57 0.72 -12.43 -12.84
CA TYR A 57 1.29 -13.13 -14.00
C TYR A 57 2.33 -14.20 -13.67
N GLU A 58 2.76 -14.33 -12.42
CA GLU A 58 3.74 -15.33 -11.99
C GLU A 58 3.17 -16.76 -12.09
N LYS A 59 3.95 -17.63 -12.75
CA LYS A 59 3.61 -19.04 -13.02
C LYS A 59 4.42 -20.00 -12.15
N ASP A 60 5.62 -19.61 -11.75
CA ASP A 60 6.46 -20.43 -10.86
C ASP A 60 5.87 -20.41 -9.44
N PRO A 61 5.44 -21.56 -8.90
CA PRO A 61 4.86 -21.62 -7.56
C PRO A 61 5.82 -21.13 -6.47
N LYS A 62 7.14 -21.28 -6.65
CA LYS A 62 8.13 -20.84 -5.67
C LYS A 62 8.29 -19.32 -5.68
N LEU A 63 8.36 -18.70 -6.85
CA LEU A 63 8.38 -17.24 -6.97
C LEU A 63 7.07 -16.63 -6.49
N ARG A 64 5.93 -17.27 -6.82
CA ARG A 64 4.62 -16.84 -6.34
C ARG A 64 4.52 -16.87 -4.82
N GLU A 65 5.00 -17.93 -4.18
CA GLU A 65 5.07 -18.04 -2.71
C GLU A 65 5.94 -16.91 -2.12
N MET A 66 7.13 -16.68 -2.70
CA MET A 66 8.04 -15.62 -2.29
C MET A 66 7.38 -14.23 -2.38
N PHE A 67 6.83 -13.89 -3.54
CA PHE A 67 6.17 -12.60 -3.73
C PHE A 67 4.92 -12.42 -2.87
N ALA A 68 4.17 -13.50 -2.61
CA ALA A 68 2.99 -13.45 -1.74
C ALA A 68 3.38 -13.18 -0.28
N LEU A 69 4.42 -13.84 0.23
CA LEU A 69 4.94 -13.57 1.57
C LEU A 69 5.50 -12.15 1.67
N SER A 70 6.20 -11.69 0.64
CA SER A 70 6.69 -10.32 0.56
C SER A 70 5.57 -9.29 0.59
N CYS A 71 4.53 -9.46 -0.23
CA CYS A 71 3.35 -8.59 -0.28
C CYS A 71 2.61 -8.58 1.06
N HIS A 72 2.40 -9.74 1.68
CA HIS A 72 1.80 -9.85 3.01
C HIS A 72 2.57 -9.07 4.06
N ASP A 73 3.88 -9.27 4.15
CA ASP A 73 4.69 -8.60 5.16
C ASP A 73 4.75 -7.09 4.95
N TYR A 74 4.74 -6.66 3.69
CA TYR A 74 4.72 -5.25 3.34
C TYR A 74 3.38 -4.58 3.67
N TRP A 75 2.28 -5.23 3.30
CA TRP A 75 0.94 -4.77 3.67
C TRP A 75 0.77 -4.62 5.18
N ARG A 76 1.38 -5.51 6.00
CA ARG A 76 1.32 -5.36 7.46
C ARG A 76 1.95 -4.07 7.99
N LEU A 77 2.91 -3.48 7.26
CA LEU A 77 3.49 -2.17 7.60
C LEU A 77 2.54 -1.05 7.17
N GLU A 78 1.99 -1.17 5.96
CA GLU A 78 1.16 -0.13 5.32
C GLU A 78 -0.32 -0.15 5.75
N ALA A 79 -0.78 -1.20 6.43
CA ALA A 79 -2.18 -1.36 6.84
C ALA A 79 -2.68 -0.20 7.73
N CYS A 80 -1.77 0.43 8.47
CA CYS A 80 -2.08 1.57 9.35
C CYS A 80 -2.28 2.89 8.59
N GLU A 81 -1.93 2.97 7.30
CA GLU A 81 -2.12 4.16 6.44
C GLU A 81 -3.54 4.27 5.86
N LEU A 82 -4.36 3.24 6.07
CA LEU A 82 -5.76 3.18 5.63
C LEU A 82 -5.93 3.41 4.12
N ASN A 83 -4.96 2.97 3.32
CA ASN A 83 -4.98 3.11 1.87
C ASN A 83 -5.87 2.04 1.23
N ALA A 84 -6.95 2.48 0.56
CA ALA A 84 -7.92 1.57 -0.04
C ALA A 84 -7.33 0.72 -1.19
N PHE A 85 -6.44 1.31 -2.00
CA PHE A 85 -5.82 0.61 -3.11
C PHE A 85 -4.89 -0.52 -2.61
N TYR A 86 -4.10 -0.26 -1.57
CA TYR A 86 -3.19 -1.26 -1.00
C TYR A 86 -3.95 -2.43 -0.38
N ASN A 87 -5.00 -2.12 0.38
CA ASN A 87 -5.85 -3.14 1.00
C ASN A 87 -6.54 -4.03 -0.05
N PHE A 88 -7.13 -3.46 -1.10
CA PHE A 88 -7.75 -4.27 -2.16
C PHE A 88 -6.71 -5.06 -2.97
N THR A 89 -5.54 -4.48 -3.23
CA THR A 89 -4.44 -5.19 -3.90
C THR A 89 -4.00 -6.41 -3.10
N PHE A 90 -3.73 -6.23 -1.81
CA PHE A 90 -3.37 -7.33 -0.92
C PHE A 90 -4.48 -8.38 -0.85
N ALA A 91 -5.73 -7.95 -0.66
CA ALA A 91 -6.86 -8.86 -0.56
C ALA A 91 -7.05 -9.71 -1.83
N ALA A 92 -6.88 -9.11 -3.01
CA ALA A 92 -7.02 -9.82 -4.28
C ALA A 92 -5.91 -10.85 -4.53
N LEU A 93 -4.68 -10.55 -4.12
CA LEU A 93 -3.50 -11.36 -4.50
C LEU A 93 -3.14 -12.43 -3.46
N CYS A 94 -3.42 -12.17 -2.19
CA CYS A 94 -3.01 -13.01 -1.07
C CYS A 94 -4.12 -13.93 -0.53
N GLN A 95 -5.36 -13.80 -1.01
CA GLN A 95 -6.46 -14.68 -0.62
C GLN A 95 -6.14 -16.16 -0.87
N GLY A 96 -6.15 -16.97 0.19
CA GLY A 96 -5.89 -18.42 0.13
C GLY A 96 -4.43 -18.79 -0.15
N GLN A 97 -3.51 -17.82 -0.14
CA GLN A 97 -2.08 -18.08 -0.30
C GLN A 97 -1.47 -18.52 1.03
N THR A 98 -0.49 -19.41 0.94
CA THR A 98 0.25 -19.89 2.10
C THR A 98 1.75 -19.83 1.82
N ALA A 99 2.54 -19.57 2.84
CA ALA A 99 4.00 -19.66 2.75
C ALA A 99 4.58 -20.61 3.81
N GLY A 100 5.60 -21.36 3.41
CA GLY A 100 6.40 -22.17 4.31
C GLY A 100 7.30 -21.30 5.19
N SER A 101 7.27 -21.56 6.49
CA SER A 101 8.12 -20.95 7.50
C SER A 101 8.85 -22.03 8.29
N PRO A 102 10.01 -21.73 8.93
CA PRO A 102 10.66 -22.66 9.85
C PRO A 102 9.75 -23.21 10.96
N TRP A 103 8.66 -22.50 11.27
CA TRP A 103 7.68 -22.87 12.31
C TRP A 103 6.40 -23.52 11.78
N GLY A 104 6.31 -23.78 10.47
CA GLY A 104 5.15 -24.41 9.82
C GLY A 104 4.62 -23.61 8.64
N THR A 105 3.45 -23.97 8.14
CA THR A 105 2.78 -23.24 7.06
C THR A 105 2.03 -22.03 7.63
N GLN A 106 2.33 -20.84 7.12
CA GLN A 106 1.69 -19.59 7.46
C GLN A 106 0.60 -19.27 6.43
N ASP A 107 -0.61 -18.95 6.92
CA ASP A 107 -1.68 -18.39 6.09
C ASP A 107 -1.43 -16.89 5.85
N LEU A 108 -1.50 -16.48 4.59
CA LEU A 108 -1.28 -15.09 4.16
C LEU A 108 -2.58 -14.39 3.77
N SER A 109 -3.72 -15.04 3.97
CA SER A 109 -5.02 -14.50 3.59
C SER A 109 -5.32 -13.19 4.33
N PRO A 110 -5.95 -12.21 3.64
CA PRO A 110 -6.38 -10.98 4.29
C PRO A 110 -7.41 -11.26 5.38
N ASP A 111 -7.38 -10.46 6.43
CA ASP A 111 -8.48 -10.44 7.38
C ASP A 111 -9.68 -9.69 6.77
N ARG A 112 -10.86 -9.92 7.35
CA ARG A 112 -12.08 -9.21 6.93
C ARG A 112 -11.94 -7.69 7.11
N GLN A 113 -11.17 -7.25 8.11
CA GLN A 113 -10.97 -5.84 8.40
C GLN A 113 -10.20 -5.11 7.29
N CYS A 114 -9.31 -5.79 6.56
CA CYS A 114 -8.60 -5.24 5.40
C CYS A 114 -9.58 -4.65 4.39
N ILE A 115 -10.59 -5.43 4.00
CA ILE A 115 -11.62 -5.00 3.03
C ILE A 115 -12.54 -3.96 3.65
N GLU A 116 -12.99 -4.14 4.90
CA GLU A 116 -13.89 -3.19 5.57
C GLU A 116 -13.27 -1.80 5.71
N LYS A 117 -11.98 -1.72 6.06
CA LYS A 117 -11.23 -0.45 6.14
C LYS A 117 -11.07 0.20 4.76
N ALA A 118 -10.80 -0.59 3.71
CA ALA A 118 -10.72 -0.06 2.35
C ALA A 118 -12.04 0.58 1.89
N VAL A 119 -13.16 -0.09 2.19
CA VAL A 119 -14.50 0.43 1.90
C VAL A 119 -14.82 1.65 2.75
N ASP A 120 -14.46 1.66 4.04
CA ASP A 120 -14.64 2.84 4.91
C ASP A 120 -13.85 4.05 4.38
N THR A 121 -12.60 3.85 3.97
CA THR A 121 -11.80 4.88 3.30
C THR A 121 -12.51 5.41 2.05
N LEU A 122 -13.04 4.56 1.18
CA LEU A 122 -13.75 5.05 -0.01
C LEU A 122 -15.04 5.80 0.32
N LYS A 123 -15.79 5.38 1.34
CA LYS A 123 -17.01 6.08 1.79
C LYS A 123 -16.72 7.46 2.34
N ARG A 124 -15.56 7.65 2.97
CA ARG A 124 -15.09 8.91 3.53
C ARG A 124 -14.31 9.77 2.54
N TYR A 125 -14.06 9.27 1.33
CA TYR A 125 -13.25 10.00 0.37
C TYR A 125 -13.86 11.38 0.07
N PRO A 126 -13.10 12.48 0.18
CA PRO A 126 -13.63 13.82 -0.03
C PRO A 126 -14.28 13.99 -1.41
N MET A 127 -15.53 14.45 -1.42
CA MET A 127 -16.23 14.81 -2.67
C MET A 127 -15.74 16.14 -3.25
N ASP A 128 -15.34 17.07 -2.37
CA ASP A 128 -14.68 18.32 -2.77
C ASP A 128 -13.16 18.07 -2.83
N LEU A 129 -12.62 18.13 -4.03
CA LEU A 129 -11.20 17.91 -4.29
C LEU A 129 -10.39 19.22 -4.23
N VAL A 130 -11.00 20.35 -3.87
CA VAL A 130 -10.26 21.60 -3.67
C VAL A 130 -9.28 21.43 -2.51
N ALA A 131 -8.05 21.87 -2.72
CA ALA A 131 -6.96 21.80 -1.74
C ALA A 131 -7.13 22.81 -0.61
N TRP A 132 -8.13 22.59 0.24
CA TRP A 132 -8.35 23.33 1.48
C TRP A 132 -7.27 22.98 2.50
N ARG A 133 -6.77 23.99 3.20
CA ARG A 133 -5.82 23.79 4.30
C ARG A 133 -6.51 23.04 5.44
N GLN A 134 -5.87 21.98 5.90
CA GLN A 134 -6.27 21.22 7.08
C GLN A 134 -5.11 21.19 8.06
N THR A 135 -5.37 21.63 9.30
CA THR A 135 -4.36 21.67 10.36
C THR A 135 -4.81 20.72 11.46
N ASN A 136 -4.10 19.61 11.66
CA ASN A 136 -4.42 18.61 12.68
C ASN A 136 -3.36 18.49 13.79
N SER A 137 -2.22 19.17 13.66
CA SER A 137 -1.11 19.12 14.62
C SER A 137 -1.46 19.57 16.05
N HIS A 138 -2.55 20.33 16.21
CA HIS A 138 -3.03 20.84 17.48
C HIS A 138 -3.92 19.83 18.25
N ARG A 139 -4.25 18.68 17.65
CA ARG A 139 -5.15 17.68 18.22
C ARG A 139 -4.52 16.96 19.41
N ILE A 140 -5.32 16.69 20.42
CA ILE A 140 -4.90 16.00 21.65
C ILE A 140 -4.89 14.47 21.52
N ASP A 141 -5.56 13.93 20.49
CA ASP A 141 -5.69 12.49 20.24
C ASP A 141 -4.65 11.95 19.23
N VAL A 142 -3.72 12.81 18.81
CA VAL A 142 -2.63 12.49 17.89
C VAL A 142 -1.32 12.31 18.66
N LEU A 143 -0.58 11.26 18.30
CA LEU A 143 0.76 10.98 18.78
C LEU A 143 1.78 11.32 17.68
N PRO A 144 2.92 11.95 18.02
CA PRO A 144 3.96 12.24 17.04
C PRO A 144 4.60 10.94 16.54
N LEU A 145 4.98 10.93 15.27
CA LEU A 145 5.80 9.86 14.71
C LEU A 145 7.19 9.88 15.37
N SER A 146 7.75 8.70 15.63
CA SER A 146 9.09 8.59 16.21
C SER A 146 10.14 9.22 15.29
N GLU A 147 11.07 10.00 15.85
CA GLU A 147 12.26 10.50 15.13
C GLU A 147 13.16 9.37 14.62
N LEU A 148 13.01 8.14 15.13
CA LEU A 148 13.73 6.97 14.62
C LEU A 148 13.08 6.34 13.38
N ALA A 149 11.84 6.74 13.02
CA ALA A 149 11.13 6.19 11.88
C ALA A 149 11.58 6.81 10.54
N ARG A 150 12.19 8.01 10.58
CA ARG A 150 12.66 8.73 9.39
C ARG A 150 14.02 9.36 9.62
N ASP A 151 14.60 9.91 8.56
CA ASP A 151 15.83 10.69 8.64
C ASP A 151 15.64 11.92 9.53
N GLN A 152 16.75 12.46 10.04
CA GLN A 152 16.76 13.51 11.06
C GLN A 152 15.90 14.71 10.65
N GLY A 153 14.88 15.03 11.45
CA GLY A 153 13.98 16.15 11.22
C GLY A 153 12.82 15.88 10.26
N GLU A 154 12.81 14.74 9.56
CA GLU A 154 11.71 14.38 8.66
C GLU A 154 10.48 13.82 9.37
N ALA A 155 10.58 13.44 10.65
CA ALA A 155 9.43 13.01 11.46
C ALA A 155 8.64 14.20 12.05
N THR A 156 9.21 15.41 12.04
CA THR A 156 8.56 16.61 12.57
C THR A 156 7.29 16.95 11.79
N GLY A 157 6.19 17.20 12.50
CA GLY A 157 4.89 17.49 11.89
C GLY A 157 4.12 16.26 11.38
N LYS A 158 4.67 15.05 11.63
CA LYS A 158 4.04 13.78 11.30
C LYS A 158 3.54 13.05 12.54
N GLY A 159 2.49 12.25 12.38
CA GLY A 159 1.89 11.54 13.50
C GLY A 159 0.74 10.64 13.08
N PHE A 160 0.10 10.07 14.08
CA PHE A 160 -0.98 9.09 13.93
C PHE A 160 -1.92 9.17 15.13
N ARG A 161 -3.13 8.65 15.01
CA ARG A 161 -4.10 8.60 16.12
C ARG A 161 -3.62 7.62 17.18
N ALA A 162 -4.03 7.80 18.43
CA ALA A 162 -3.67 6.90 19.54
C ALA A 162 -3.94 5.39 19.28
N GLY A 163 -4.82 5.05 18.33
CA GLY A 163 -5.07 3.68 17.88
C GLY A 163 -3.99 3.06 16.97
N GLY A 164 -2.91 3.80 16.64
CA GLY A 164 -1.83 3.32 15.77
C GLY A 164 -2.05 3.52 14.27
N GLU A 165 -3.15 4.16 13.88
CA GLU A 165 -3.52 4.42 12.48
C GLU A 165 -3.42 5.91 12.17
N VAL A 166 -3.14 6.24 10.90
CA VAL A 166 -3.13 7.63 10.43
C VAL A 166 -4.51 8.29 10.55
N LEU A 167 -4.56 9.60 10.26
CA LEU A 167 -5.82 10.32 10.18
C LEU A 167 -6.70 9.73 9.06
N PRO A 168 -8.01 9.57 9.31
CA PRO A 168 -8.98 9.17 8.29
C PRO A 168 -8.89 10.08 7.05
N ILE A 169 -9.24 9.54 5.89
CA ILE A 169 -9.09 10.24 4.60
C ILE A 169 -9.91 11.55 4.48
N ASP A 170 -11.00 11.66 5.22
CA ASP A 170 -11.84 12.86 5.34
C ASP A 170 -11.21 13.96 6.21
N GLU A 171 -10.17 13.64 6.96
CA GLU A 171 -9.44 14.55 7.86
C GLU A 171 -8.02 14.89 7.34
N ARG A 172 -7.71 14.49 6.09
CA ARG A 172 -6.48 14.83 5.39
C ARG A 172 -6.76 15.28 3.95
N HIS A 173 -5.86 16.08 3.39
CA HIS A 173 -5.89 16.38 1.97
C HIS A 173 -5.10 15.32 1.19
N ILE A 174 -5.71 14.76 0.13
CA ILE A 174 -5.07 13.76 -0.74
C ILE A 174 -5.20 14.16 -2.20
N THR A 175 -4.07 14.10 -2.90
CA THR A 175 -3.93 14.16 -4.36
C THR A 175 -3.59 12.79 -4.94
N TYR A 176 -2.70 12.03 -4.29
CA TYR A 176 -2.27 10.69 -4.73
C TYR A 176 -2.21 9.69 -3.57
N TRP A 177 -2.25 8.39 -3.89
CA TRP A 177 -2.05 7.34 -2.87
C TRP A 177 -0.63 7.33 -2.30
N SER A 178 0.32 7.96 -2.99
CA SER A 178 1.70 8.23 -2.55
C SER A 178 1.87 9.51 -1.71
N ASP A 179 0.79 10.24 -1.41
CA ASP A 179 0.91 11.37 -0.48
C ASP A 179 1.18 10.87 0.93
N ASP A 180 1.93 11.65 1.70
CA ASP A 180 2.36 11.25 3.04
C ASP A 180 1.19 11.22 4.03
N ALA A 181 0.66 10.01 4.27
CA ALA A 181 -0.47 9.78 5.16
C ALA A 181 -0.23 10.22 6.62
N TRP A 182 1.04 10.31 7.03
CA TRP A 182 1.45 10.68 8.38
C TRP A 182 1.51 12.19 8.58
N GLN A 183 1.48 12.97 7.50
CA GLN A 183 1.53 14.43 7.57
C GLN A 183 0.26 14.99 8.22
N LEU A 184 0.40 15.63 9.39
CA LEU A 184 -0.74 16.10 10.17
C LEU A 184 -1.38 17.36 9.56
N ASP A 185 -0.54 18.30 9.16
CA ASP A 185 -0.98 19.55 8.53
C ASP A 185 -0.77 19.45 7.02
N SER A 186 -1.86 19.49 6.26
CA SER A 186 -1.89 19.22 4.82
C SER A 186 -2.80 20.19 4.07
N GLY A 187 -2.86 20.04 2.74
CA GLY A 187 -3.67 20.88 1.87
C GLY A 187 -3.00 22.20 1.48
N GLY A 188 -3.79 23.08 0.87
CA GLY A 188 -3.28 24.29 0.22
C GLY A 188 -4.10 25.54 0.54
N ASN A 189 -4.05 26.52 -0.37
CA ASN A 189 -4.76 27.79 -0.22
C ASN A 189 -6.13 27.81 -0.93
N GLY A 190 -6.68 26.64 -1.27
CA GLY A 190 -7.96 26.50 -1.99
C GLY A 190 -7.92 26.90 -3.46
N ARG A 191 -6.73 27.08 -4.06
CA ARG A 191 -6.57 27.48 -5.48
C ARG A 191 -6.15 26.32 -6.39
N GLN A 192 -6.07 25.12 -5.85
CA GLN A 192 -5.68 23.89 -6.55
C GLN A 192 -6.78 22.85 -6.37
N LEU A 193 -6.94 22.00 -7.38
CA LEU A 193 -7.85 20.87 -7.38
C LEU A 193 -7.01 19.59 -7.43
N ALA A 194 -7.26 18.68 -6.49
CA ALA A 194 -6.70 17.34 -6.52
C ALA A 194 -7.33 16.50 -7.65
N THR A 195 -6.64 15.44 -8.04
CA THR A 195 -7.17 14.49 -9.04
C THR A 195 -8.12 13.49 -8.39
N GLY A 196 -9.19 13.09 -9.10
CA GLY A 196 -10.08 12.01 -8.67
C GLY A 196 -9.55 10.61 -8.98
N MET A 197 -8.37 10.50 -9.61
CA MET A 197 -7.77 9.23 -10.01
C MET A 197 -7.58 8.22 -8.87
N PRO A 198 -7.09 8.59 -7.67
CA PRO A 198 -6.87 7.62 -6.59
C PRO A 198 -8.17 6.93 -6.16
N PHE A 199 -9.26 7.71 -6.04
CA PHE A 199 -10.59 7.17 -5.77
C PHE A 199 -11.02 6.19 -6.87
N LEU A 200 -10.96 6.61 -8.14
CA LEU A 200 -11.38 5.76 -9.26
C LEU A 200 -10.58 4.46 -9.34
N LEU A 201 -9.26 4.52 -9.16
CA LEU A 201 -8.39 3.34 -9.18
C LEU A 201 -8.80 2.32 -8.11
N ALA A 202 -8.94 2.77 -6.86
CA ALA A 202 -9.32 1.89 -5.76
C ALA A 202 -10.77 1.38 -5.88
N TYR A 203 -11.70 2.26 -6.30
CA TYR A 203 -13.12 1.91 -6.47
C TYR A 203 -13.31 0.84 -7.55
N TYR A 204 -12.73 1.04 -8.74
CA TYR A 204 -12.85 0.05 -9.82
C TYR A 204 -12.09 -1.24 -9.51
N MET A 205 -10.99 -1.18 -8.76
CA MET A 205 -10.34 -2.39 -8.25
C MET A 205 -11.25 -3.17 -7.30
N GLY A 206 -11.93 -2.48 -6.39
CA GLY A 206 -12.92 -3.07 -5.48
C GLY A 206 -14.09 -3.73 -6.22
N LEU A 207 -14.61 -3.07 -7.27
CA LEU A 207 -15.66 -3.65 -8.13
C LEU A 207 -15.15 -4.86 -8.93
N TYR A 208 -13.98 -4.75 -9.56
CA TYR A 208 -13.42 -5.81 -10.41
C TYR A 208 -13.18 -7.12 -9.64
N HIS A 209 -12.72 -7.03 -8.39
CA HIS A 209 -12.50 -8.19 -7.52
C HIS A 209 -13.74 -8.59 -6.70
N GLY A 210 -14.87 -7.89 -6.86
CA GLY A 210 -16.13 -8.20 -6.18
C GLY A 210 -16.13 -7.89 -4.67
N PHE A 211 -15.23 -7.03 -4.21
CA PHE A 211 -15.20 -6.55 -2.82
C PHE A 211 -16.27 -5.49 -2.55
N ILE A 212 -16.64 -4.75 -3.60
CA ILE A 212 -17.75 -3.81 -3.62
C ILE A 212 -18.82 -4.40 -4.53
N VAL A 213 -20.06 -4.43 -4.04
CA VAL A 213 -21.23 -4.91 -4.79
C VAL A 213 -22.21 -3.75 -4.89
N ASP A 214 -22.77 -3.54 -6.09
CA ASP A 214 -23.82 -2.56 -6.37
C ASP A 214 -25.14 -2.88 -5.65
#